data_AF-A0A7S0MXW2-F1
#
_entry.id   AF-A0A7S0MXW2-F1
#
_cell.length_a   1.000
_cell.length_b   1.000
_cell.length_c   1.000
_cell.angle_alpha   90.00
_cell.angle_beta   90.00
_cell.angle_gamma   90.00
#
_symmetry.space_group_name_H-M   'P 1'
#
loop_
_entity.id
_entity.type
_entity.pdbx_description
1 polymer ?
#
loop_
_entity_poly.entity_id
_entity_poly.type
_entity_poly.pdbx_seq_one_letter_code
_entity_poly.pdbx_strand_id
1 'polypeptide(L)'
;MVPITTLTRHPPMHSALAKQRQVDIVISPATEICLGAFPLVNGFGETLKLLKLLKPKVLMPLLNGAIDQEGAIAAYVTSTGTLDTLRANLDESDVNVAVCQPPAIGGQQVIEVA
;
A
#
# COMPACT_ATOMS: atom_id res chain seq x y z
N MET A 1 4.81 -36.56 -1.66
CA MET A 1 5.67 -35.43 -1.28
C MET A 1 5.88 -34.59 -2.54
N VAL A 2 5.12 -33.50 -2.70
CA VAL A 2 5.23 -32.63 -3.88
C VAL A 2 6.40 -31.68 -3.63
N PRO A 3 7.40 -31.61 -4.52
CA PRO A 3 8.50 -30.67 -4.36
C PRO A 3 7.95 -29.25 -4.41
N ILE A 4 8.28 -28.44 -3.41
CA ILE A 4 8.06 -27.00 -3.41
C ILE A 4 8.86 -26.44 -4.59
N THR A 5 8.17 -26.34 -5.72
CA THR A 5 8.74 -25.89 -6.98
C THR A 5 8.99 -24.40 -6.84
N THR A 6 10.25 -24.02 -7.02
CA THR A 6 10.80 -22.71 -7.28
C THR A 6 9.80 -21.55 -7.16
N LEU A 7 9.93 -20.76 -6.09
CA LEU A 7 9.43 -19.38 -6.04
C LEU A 7 10.06 -18.62 -7.22
N THR A 8 9.45 -18.69 -8.38
CA THR A 8 9.80 -17.82 -9.51
C THR A 8 9.62 -16.40 -9.02
N ARG A 9 10.74 -15.69 -8.80
CA ARG A 9 10.71 -14.24 -8.53
C ARG A 9 9.94 -13.60 -9.67
N HIS A 10 8.70 -13.23 -9.40
CA HIS A 10 7.96 -12.40 -10.32
C HIS A 10 8.71 -11.06 -10.38
N PRO A 11 8.88 -10.49 -11.58
CA PRO A 11 9.44 -9.15 -11.68
C PRO A 11 8.62 -8.20 -10.79
N PRO A 12 9.25 -7.24 -10.10
CA PRO A 12 8.56 -6.37 -9.17
C PRO A 12 7.36 -5.73 -9.88
N MET A 13 6.18 -5.78 -9.26
CA MET A 13 4.88 -5.52 -9.89
C MET A 13 4.84 -4.18 -10.67
N HIS A 14 5.58 -3.18 -10.19
CA HIS A 14 5.78 -1.86 -10.81
C HIS A 14 6.28 -1.95 -12.26
N SER A 15 7.14 -2.92 -12.58
CA SER A 15 7.68 -3.11 -13.94
C SER A 15 6.62 -3.56 -14.95
N ALA A 16 5.63 -4.33 -14.51
CA ALA A 16 4.50 -4.74 -15.35
C ALA A 16 3.57 -3.56 -15.67
N LEU A 17 3.56 -2.53 -14.82
CA LEU A 17 2.74 -1.34 -14.96
C LEU A 17 3.42 -0.22 -15.76
N ALA A 18 4.70 -0.37 -16.13
CA ALA A 18 5.45 0.66 -16.85
C ALA A 18 4.85 1.04 -18.22
N LYS A 19 4.02 0.16 -18.80
CA LYS A 19 3.30 0.42 -20.06
C LYS A 19 1.89 0.99 -19.86
N GLN A 20 1.39 1.04 -18.63
CA GLN A 20 0.08 1.60 -18.33
C GLN A 20 0.17 3.12 -18.34
N ARG A 21 -0.74 3.77 -19.06
CA ARG A 21 -0.86 5.23 -19.07
C ARG A 21 -1.95 5.66 -18.10
N GLN A 22 -1.63 6.73 -17.36
CA GLN A 22 -2.52 7.68 -16.69
C GLN A 22 -3.70 7.05 -15.95
N VAL A 23 -3.47 6.68 -14.69
CA VAL A 23 -4.56 6.32 -13.77
C VAL A 23 -4.99 7.57 -13.01
N ASP A 24 -6.28 7.76 -12.78
CA ASP A 24 -6.75 8.90 -11.98
C ASP A 24 -6.55 8.65 -10.48
N ILE A 25 -6.74 7.40 -10.05
CA ILE A 25 -6.75 7.00 -8.65
C ILE A 25 -5.85 5.78 -8.43
N VAL A 26 -5.02 5.84 -7.40
CA VAL A 26 -4.30 4.67 -6.85
C VAL A 26 -4.93 4.32 -5.50
N ILE A 27 -5.30 3.06 -5.33
CA ILE A 27 -5.74 2.51 -4.04
C ILE A 27 -4.62 1.63 -3.53
N SER A 28 -4.08 1.92 -2.34
CA SER A 28 -2.91 1.20 -1.84
C SER A 28 -2.83 1.17 -0.30
N PRO A 29 -2.33 0.09 0.31
CA PRO A 29 -2.10 0.00 1.75
C PRO A 29 -1.30 1.18 2.31
N ALA A 30 -1.77 1.71 3.44
CA ALA A 30 -1.00 2.68 4.24
C ALA A 30 0.04 2.00 5.16
N THR A 31 -0.20 0.72 5.47
CA THR A 31 0.55 -0.04 6.48
C THR A 31 1.22 -1.24 5.84
N GLU A 32 2.50 -1.41 6.16
CA GLU A 32 3.28 -2.59 5.82
C GLU A 32 3.03 -3.69 6.83
N ILE A 33 2.91 -4.92 6.36
CA ILE A 33 2.76 -6.10 7.23
C ILE A 33 3.78 -7.14 6.79
N CYS A 34 4.56 -7.62 7.75
CA CYS A 34 5.64 -8.59 7.52
C CYS A 34 5.43 -9.84 8.37
N LEU A 35 5.89 -10.97 7.86
CA LEU A 35 6.09 -12.22 8.61
C LEU A 35 7.60 -12.42 8.77
N GLY A 36 8.14 -12.08 9.93
CA GLY A 36 9.59 -11.95 10.10
C GLY A 36 10.16 -10.95 9.08
N ALA A 37 11.08 -11.42 8.22
CA ALA A 37 11.67 -10.60 7.15
C ALA A 37 10.90 -10.64 5.81
N PHE A 38 9.77 -11.36 5.75
CA PHE A 38 9.01 -11.54 4.51
C PHE A 38 7.82 -10.57 4.44
N PRO A 39 7.74 -9.66 3.45
CA PRO A 39 6.62 -8.73 3.34
C PRO A 39 5.36 -9.47 2.86
N LEU A 40 4.31 -9.44 3.67
CA LEU A 40 2.97 -9.94 3.33
C LEU A 40 2.13 -8.87 2.65
N VAL A 41 2.24 -7.64 3.13
CA VAL A 41 1.61 -6.45 2.54
C VAL A 41 2.66 -5.36 2.45
N ASN A 42 2.91 -4.87 1.25
CA ASN A 42 3.85 -3.76 1.06
C ASN A 42 3.20 -2.46 1.53
N GLY A 43 3.94 -1.69 2.35
CA GLY A 43 3.48 -0.39 2.81
C GLY A 43 3.92 0.76 1.92
N PHE A 44 4.07 1.93 2.54
CA PHE A 44 4.27 3.22 1.86
C PHE A 44 5.44 3.24 0.86
N GLY A 45 6.55 2.52 1.13
CA GLY A 45 7.71 2.52 0.26
C GLY A 45 7.41 2.05 -1.17
N GLU A 46 6.64 0.98 -1.33
CA GLU A 46 6.21 0.52 -2.65
C GLU A 46 5.09 1.38 -3.23
N THR A 47 4.19 1.90 -2.39
CA THR A 47 3.16 2.87 -2.78
C THR A 47 3.79 4.10 -3.43
N LEU A 48 4.86 4.64 -2.86
CA LEU A 48 5.55 5.80 -3.40
C LEU A 48 6.15 5.53 -4.79
N LYS A 49 6.72 4.34 -5.01
CA LYS A 49 7.21 3.92 -6.34
C LYS A 49 6.06 3.86 -7.35
N LEU A 50 4.91 3.36 -6.94
CA LEU A 50 3.71 3.30 -7.77
C LEU A 50 3.20 4.70 -8.13
N LEU A 51 3.16 5.62 -7.15
CA LEU A 51 2.74 7.01 -7.38
C LEU A 51 3.67 7.74 -8.34
N LYS A 52 5.00 7.57 -8.21
CA LYS A 52 5.99 8.16 -9.12
C LYS A 52 5.85 7.62 -10.54
N LEU A 53 5.53 6.33 -10.68
CA LEU A 53 5.35 5.67 -11.97
C LEU A 53 4.08 6.11 -12.67
N LEU A 54 2.94 6.08 -11.96
CA LEU A 54 1.62 6.25 -12.56
C LEU A 54 1.11 7.70 -12.55
N LYS A 55 1.66 8.54 -11.67
CA LYS A 55 1.31 9.96 -11.48
C LYS A 55 -0.20 10.20 -11.36
N PRO A 56 -0.88 9.53 -10.41
CA PRO A 56 -2.31 9.72 -10.21
C PRO A 56 -2.63 11.09 -9.63
N LYS A 57 -3.90 11.49 -9.74
CA LYS A 57 -4.41 12.69 -9.06
C LYS A 57 -4.78 12.41 -7.61
N VAL A 58 -5.22 11.18 -7.33
CA VAL A 58 -5.71 10.78 -6.00
C VAL A 58 -5.03 9.50 -5.52
N LEU A 59 -4.60 9.51 -4.27
CA LEU A 59 -4.24 8.32 -3.49
C LEU A 59 -5.38 8.05 -2.51
N MET A 60 -5.94 6.86 -2.58
CA MET A 60 -6.88 6.34 -1.61
C MET A 60 -6.16 5.33 -0.71
N PRO A 61 -5.79 5.70 0.52
CA PRO A 61 -5.12 4.78 1.43
C PRO A 61 -6.10 3.69 1.83
N LEU A 62 -5.72 2.45 1.56
CA LEU A 62 -6.41 1.29 2.11
C LEU A 62 -5.99 1.17 3.57
N LEU A 63 -6.92 1.53 4.46
CA LEU A 63 -6.81 1.18 5.87
C LEU A 63 -7.07 -0.32 5.95
N ASN A 64 -5.99 -1.10 5.88
CA ASN A 64 -6.08 -2.52 6.12
C ASN A 64 -6.73 -2.71 7.48
N GLY A 65 -7.82 -3.48 7.53
CA GLY A 65 -8.32 -3.99 8.80
C GLY A 65 -7.22 -4.78 9.50
N ALA A 66 -7.34 -4.96 10.82
CA ALA A 66 -6.46 -5.87 11.52
C ALA A 66 -6.49 -7.22 10.80
N ILE A 67 -5.33 -7.74 10.41
CA ILE A 67 -5.26 -9.13 9.97
C ILE A 67 -5.67 -9.97 11.17
N ASP A 68 -6.68 -10.81 10.98
CA ASP A 68 -7.06 -11.82 11.94
C ASP A 68 -5.91 -12.83 12.04
N GLN A 69 -5.25 -12.84 13.18
CA GLN A 69 -3.98 -13.52 13.39
C GLN A 69 -4.17 -14.58 14.46
N GLU A 70 -4.10 -15.85 14.04
CA GLU A 70 -4.25 -17.00 14.92
C GLU A 70 -3.09 -17.98 14.77
N GLY A 71 -2.88 -18.80 15.80
CA GLY A 71 -1.90 -19.88 15.81
C GLY A 71 -0.46 -19.45 16.09
N ALA A 72 0.47 -20.41 16.05
CA ALA A 72 1.84 -20.23 16.53
C ALA A 72 2.67 -19.23 15.72
N ILE A 73 2.31 -18.97 14.46
CA ILE A 73 3.07 -18.11 13.55
C ILE A 73 2.67 -16.64 13.70
N ALA A 74 1.50 -16.35 14.29
CA ALA A 74 0.99 -15.00 14.51
C ALA A 74 1.99 -14.10 15.27
N ALA A 75 2.77 -14.67 16.20
CA ALA A 75 3.78 -13.93 16.96
C ALA A 75 4.91 -13.33 16.10
N TYR A 76 5.09 -13.81 14.87
CA TYR A 76 6.10 -13.30 13.93
C TYR A 76 5.54 -12.24 12.98
N VAL A 77 4.24 -11.94 13.05
CA VAL A 77 3.62 -10.91 12.21
C VAL A 77 3.83 -9.55 12.86
N THR A 78 4.38 -8.62 12.08
CA THR A 78 4.61 -7.25 12.50
C THR A 78 3.94 -6.30 11.54
N SER A 79 3.42 -5.19 12.07
CA SER A 79 2.75 -4.15 11.31
C SER A 79 3.48 -2.82 11.54
N THR A 80 3.79 -2.10 10.47
CA THR A 80 4.52 -0.83 10.52
C THR A 80 3.91 0.20 9.57
N GLY A 81 3.83 1.44 10.05
CA GLY A 81 3.22 2.54 9.32
C GLY A 81 1.74 2.73 9.66
N THR A 82 1.34 3.99 9.63
CA THR A 82 -0.02 4.47 9.84
C THR A 82 -0.38 5.46 8.73
N LEU A 83 -1.66 5.83 8.65
CA LEU A 83 -2.10 6.89 7.75
C LEU A 83 -1.38 8.23 8.01
N ASP A 84 -1.11 8.57 9.26
CA ASP A 84 -0.39 9.81 9.61
C ASP A 84 1.06 9.76 9.15
N THR A 85 1.74 8.62 9.34
CA THR A 85 3.09 8.46 8.80
C THR A 85 3.10 8.50 7.28
N LEU A 86 2.07 7.97 6.60
CA LEU A 86 1.96 8.05 5.15
C LEU A 86 1.84 9.50 4.69
N ARG A 87 1.00 10.31 5.35
CA ARG A 87 0.86 11.75 5.05
C ARG A 87 2.18 12.49 5.22
N ALA A 88 2.84 12.31 6.38
CA ALA A 88 4.14 12.93 6.64
C ALA A 88 5.20 12.55 5.58
N ASN A 89 5.26 11.28 5.20
CA ASN A 89 6.20 10.84 4.16
C ASN A 89 5.83 11.34 2.75
N LEU A 90 4.55 11.62 2.47
CA LEU A 90 4.14 12.25 1.20
C LEU A 90 4.56 13.71 1.14
N ASP A 91 4.40 14.45 2.25
CA ASP A 91 4.79 15.86 2.36
C ASP A 91 6.30 16.05 2.15
N GLU A 92 7.10 15.07 2.56
CA GLU A 92 8.56 15.05 2.33
C GLU A 92 8.95 14.55 0.93
N SER A 93 8.00 14.06 0.13
CA SER A 93 8.25 13.48 -1.19
C SER A 93 7.96 14.44 -2.34
N ASP A 94 8.61 14.23 -3.49
CA ASP A 94 8.36 14.98 -4.73
C ASP A 94 7.12 14.48 -5.50
N VAL A 95 6.10 13.98 -4.79
CA VAL A 95 4.87 13.45 -5.40
C VAL A 95 3.70 14.36 -5.06
N ASN A 96 3.13 14.99 -6.08
CA ASN A 96 1.90 15.76 -5.94
C ASN A 96 0.68 14.84 -6.14
N VAL A 97 0.01 14.46 -5.05
CA VAL A 97 -1.19 13.62 -5.06
C VAL A 97 -2.13 14.01 -3.92
N ALA A 98 -3.43 14.07 -4.19
CA ALA A 98 -4.42 14.30 -3.14
C ALA A 98 -4.70 12.99 -2.38
N VAL A 99 -4.63 13.02 -1.05
CA VAL A 99 -5.00 11.86 -0.21
C VAL A 99 -6.49 11.92 0.12
N CYS A 100 -7.27 10.98 -0.39
CA CYS A 100 -8.72 10.90 -0.14
C CYS A 100 -9.03 9.63 0.66
N GLN A 101 -9.52 9.80 1.88
CA GLN A 101 -9.97 8.67 2.69
C GLN A 101 -11.46 8.40 2.44
N PRO A 102 -11.85 7.18 2.06
CA PRO A 102 -13.27 6.85 2.00
C PRO A 102 -13.80 6.90 3.43
N PRO A 103 -15.00 7.47 3.65
CA PRO A 103 -15.61 7.42 4.96
C PRO A 103 -15.82 5.95 5.36
N ALA A 104 -15.78 5.67 6.68
CA ALA A 104 -16.23 4.39 7.20
C ALA A 104 -17.64 4.10 6.66
N ILE A 105 -17.99 2.83 6.45
CA ILE A 105 -19.33 2.43 5.96
C ILE A 105 -20.39 3.15 6.80
N GLY A 106 -21.12 4.11 6.20
CA GLY A 106 -22.14 4.94 6.85
C GLY A 106 -21.77 6.40 7.15
N GLY A 107 -20.53 6.85 6.92
CA GLY A 107 -20.12 8.24 7.01
C GLY A 107 -20.04 8.92 5.64
N GLN A 108 -20.07 10.24 5.60
CA GLN A 108 -19.79 11.05 4.40
C GLN A 108 -18.53 11.88 4.69
N GLN A 109 -17.54 11.88 3.81
CA GLN A 109 -16.37 12.76 3.93
C GLN A 109 -16.31 13.75 2.78
N VAL A 110 -15.98 14.99 3.15
CA VAL A 110 -15.75 16.13 2.26
C VAL A 110 -14.32 16.07 1.76
N ILE A 111 -14.16 16.17 0.44
CA ILE A 111 -12.85 16.21 -0.21
C ILE A 111 -12.36 17.65 -0.16
N GLU A 112 -11.36 17.97 0.66
CA GLU A 112 -10.62 19.21 0.50
C GLU A 112 -9.56 19.02 -0.58
N VAL A 113 -9.67 19.82 -1.63
CA VAL A 113 -8.72 19.87 -2.75
C VAL A 113 -7.87 21.12 -2.54
N ALA A 114 -6.56 20.93 -2.37
CA ALA A 114 -5.56 22.00 -2.39
C ALA A 114 -5.22 22.40 -3.83
#